data_AF-A0A520KTB9-F1
#
_entry.id   AF-A0A520KTB9-F1
#
_cell.length_a   1.000
_cell.length_b   1.000
_cell.length_c   1.000
_cell.angle_alpha   90.00
_cell.angle_beta   90.00
_cell.angle_gamma   90.00
#
_symmetry.space_group_name_H-M   'P 1'
#
loop_
_entity.id
_entity.type
_entity.pdbx_description
1 polymer ?
#
loop_
_entity_poly.entity_id
_entity_poly.type
_entity_poly.pdbx_seq_one_letter_code
_entity_poly.pdbx_strand_id
1 'polypeptide(L)' 'MLLNLIITISIALGIFFMLMGAIGFIRFPDFYTRLHATGKCDTLGEAFIFLGSFIKLFLQIWT' A
#
# COMPACT_ATOMS: atom_id res chain seq x y z
N MET A 1 -5.75 21.24 3.41
CA MET A 1 -6.01 20.59 4.71
C MET A 1 -6.69 19.23 4.53
N LEU A 2 -7.94 19.14 4.05
CA LEU A 2 -8.65 17.86 3.91
C LEU A 2 -8.01 16.88 2.90
N LEU A 3 -7.61 17.35 1.70
CA LEU A 3 -6.97 16.50 0.69
C LEU A 3 -5.64 15.91 1.18
N ASN A 4 -4.84 16.69 1.91
CA ASN A 4 -3.58 16.20 2.48
C ASN A 4 -3.81 15.08 3.51
N LEU A 5 -4.92 15.15 4.26
CA LEU A 5 -5.30 14.09 5.20
C LEU A 5 -5.64 12.80 4.43
N ILE A 6 -6.42 12.90 3.36
CA ILE A 6 -6.80 11.75 2.52
C ILE A 6 -5.56 11.09 1.90
N ILE A 7 -4.65 11.89 1.35
CA ILE A 7 -3.38 11.40 0.77
C ILE A 7 -2.56 10.67 1.84
N THR A 8 -2.42 11.27 3.03
CA THR A 8 -1.65 10.68 4.14
C THR A 8 -2.26 9.35 4.60
N ILE A 9 -3.59 9.28 4.75
CA ILE A 9 -4.29 8.05 5.15
C ILE A 9 -4.12 6.96 4.08
N SER A 10 -4.26 7.31 2.80
CA SER A 10 -4.06 6.36 1.69
C SER A 10 -2.66 5.75 1.71
N ILE A 11 -1.63 6.60 1.86
CA ILE A 11 -0.24 6.13 1.93
C ILE A 11 -0.01 5.28 3.19
N ALA A 12 -0.53 5.70 4.35
CA ALA A 12 -0.41 4.96 5.60
C ALA A 12 -1.06 3.55 5.52
N LEU A 13 -2.24 3.45 4.90
CA LEU A 13 -2.89 2.17 4.63
C LEU A 13 -2.04 1.29 3.70
N GLY A 14 -1.47 1.88 2.65
CA GLY A 14 -0.57 1.17 1.76
C GLY A 14 0.65 0.58 2.46
N ILE A 15 1.30 1.37 3.33
CA ILE A 15 2.41 0.91 4.18
C ILE A 15 1.97 -0.22 5.11
N PHE A 16 0.80 -0.09 5.73
CA PHE A 16 0.23 -1.13 6.60
C PHE A 16 0.06 -2.47 5.86
N PHE A 17 -0.46 -2.45 4.63
CA PHE A 17 -0.59 -3.67 3.83
C PHE A 17 0.77 -4.27 3.43
N MET A 18 1.76 -3.44 3.10
CA MET A 18 3.12 -3.93 2.82
C MET A 18 3.77 -4.59 4.05
N LEU A 19 3.58 -4.01 5.23
CA LEU A 19 4.04 -4.60 6.49
C LEU A 19 3.38 -5.96 6.76
N MET A 20 2.06 -6.07 6.53
CA MET A 20 1.35 -7.35 6.65
C MET A 20 1.86 -8.39 5.64
N GLY A 21 2.18 -7.99 4.41
CA GLY A 21 2.80 -8.86 3.41
C GLY A 21 4.17 -9.38 3.83
N ALA A 22 5.02 -8.50 4.40
CA ALA A 22 6.34 -8.86 4.92
C ALA A 22 6.24 -9.80 6.14
N ILE A 23 5.30 -9.55 7.06
CA ILE A 23 5.05 -10.41 8.20
C ILE A 23 4.53 -11.79 7.74
N GLY A 24 3.60 -11.81 6.78
CA GLY A 24 3.08 -13.05 6.18
C GLY A 24 4.19 -13.88 5.54
N PHE A 25 5.11 -13.24 4.84
CA PHE A 25 6.26 -13.91 4.22
C PHE A 25 7.16 -14.63 5.25
N ILE A 26 7.42 -14.01 6.40
CA ILE A 26 8.27 -14.58 7.46
C ILE A 26 7.53 -15.68 8.24
N ARG A 27 6.22 -15.53 8.45
CA ARG A 27 5.44 -16.39 9.36
C ARG A 27 4.97 -17.69 8.70
N PHE A 28 4.77 -17.72 7.38
CA PHE A 28 4.27 -18.91 6.70
C PHE A 28 5.37 -19.90 6.33
N PRO A 29 5.21 -21.21 6.66
CA PRO A 29 6.25 -22.22 6.44
C PRO A 29 6.34 -22.72 4.98
N ASP A 30 5.26 -22.62 4.20
CA ASP A 30 5.19 -23.16 2.83
C ASP A 30 5.38 -22.09 1.75
N PHE A 31 5.92 -22.48 0.59
CA PHE A 31 6.19 -21.55 -0.51
C PHE A 31 4.90 -20.93 -1.10
N TYR A 32 3.87 -21.74 -1.31
CA TYR A 32 2.59 -21.27 -1.85
C TYR A 32 1.83 -20.36 -0.88
N THR A 33 1.87 -20.64 0.42
CA THR A 33 1.19 -19.82 1.44
C THR A 33 1.89 -18.47 1.62
N ARG A 34 3.23 -18.44 1.51
CA ARG A 34 4.01 -17.20 1.44
C ARG A 34 3.64 -16.35 0.21
N LEU A 35 3.66 -16.94 -0.98
CA LEU A 35 3.29 -16.22 -2.22
C LEU A 35 1.85 -15.72 -2.20
N HIS A 36 0.92 -16.50 -1.66
CA HIS A 36 -0.47 -16.09 -1.56
C HIS A 36 -0.69 -14.93 -0.58
N ALA A 37 0.00 -14.96 0.57
CA ALA A 37 -0.06 -13.90 1.56
C ALA A 37 0.58 -12.61 1.01
N THR A 38 1.79 -12.71 0.45
CA THR A 38 2.50 -11.56 -0.13
C THR A 38 1.76 -11.00 -1.34
N GLY A 39 1.32 -11.84 -2.29
CA GLY A 39 0.69 -11.35 -3.53
C GLY A 39 -0.59 -10.54 -3.30
N LYS A 40 -1.43 -10.92 -2.33
CA LYS A 40 -2.63 -10.15 -1.97
C LYS A 40 -2.31 -8.85 -1.24
N CYS A 41 -1.34 -8.88 -0.34
CA CYS A 41 -0.93 -7.71 0.44
C CYS A 41 -0.17 -6.69 -0.42
N ASP A 42 0.70 -7.14 -1.33
CA ASP A 42 1.45 -6.27 -2.22
C ASP A 42 0.54 -5.52 -3.20
N THR A 43 -0.32 -6.23 -3.93
CA THR A 43 -1.20 -5.57 -4.92
C THR A 43 -2.12 -4.53 -4.29
N LEU A 44 -2.69 -4.80 -3.12
CA LEU A 44 -3.50 -3.82 -2.39
C LEU A 44 -2.66 -2.69 -1.81
N GLY A 45 -1.50 -2.99 -1.23
CA GLY A 45 -0.59 -1.99 -0.66
C GLY A 45 -0.09 -1.01 -1.72
N GLU A 46 0.40 -1.53 -2.84
CA GLU A 46 0.86 -0.73 -3.98
C GLU A 46 -0.28 0.10 -4.57
N ALA A 47 -1.50 -0.45 -4.70
CA ALA A 47 -2.65 0.30 -5.19
C ALA A 47 -2.96 1.54 -4.34
N PHE A 48 -2.94 1.42 -3.00
CA PHE A 48 -3.17 2.55 -2.09
C PHE A 48 -2.05 3.60 -2.13
N ILE A 49 -0.79 3.17 -2.26
CA ILE A 49 0.36 4.08 -2.38
C ILE A 49 0.32 4.81 -3.72
N PHE A 50 0.05 4.10 -4.81
CA PHE A 50 -0.09 4.68 -6.14
C PHE A 50 -1.24 5.67 -6.21
N LEU A 51 -2.42 5.35 -5.67
CA LEU A 51 -3.55 6.27 -5.62
C LEU A 51 -3.21 7.56 -4.86
N GLY A 52 -2.64 7.45 -3.65
CA GLY A 52 -2.26 8.61 -2.86
C GLY A 52 -1.21 9.48 -3.56
N SER A 53 -0.21 8.84 -4.17
CA SER A 53 0.87 9.52 -4.91
C SER A 53 0.36 10.19 -6.18
N PHE A 54 -0.52 9.52 -6.92
CA PHE A 54 -1.15 10.05 -8.12
C PHE A 54 -1.99 11.29 -7.82
N ILE A 55 -2.82 11.25 -6.77
CA ILE A 55 -3.64 12.39 -6.34
C ILE A 55 -2.73 13.58 -5.96
N LYS A 56 -1.64 13.34 -5.23
CA LYS A 56 -0.67 14.39 -4.86
C LYS A 56 0.00 15.00 -6.09
N LEU A 57 0.46 14.16 -7.02
CA LEU A 57 1.14 14.59 -8.24
C LEU A 57 0.19 15.40 -9.13
N PHE A 58 -1.04 14.91 -9.31
CA PHE A 58 -2.06 15.61 -10.08
C PHE A 58 -2.32 17.00 -9.50
N LEU A 59 -2.59 17.10 -8.20
CA LEU A 59 -2.83 18.40 -7.55
C LEU A 59 -1.67 19.39 -7.75
N GLN A 60 -0.43 18.89 -7.74
CA GLN A 60 0.76 19.70 -7.95
C GLN A 60 0.98 20.10 -9.41
N ILE A 61 0.46 19.35 -10.39
CA ILE A 61 0.50 19.77 -11.80
C ILE A 61 -0.41 20.99 -12.02
N TRP A 62 -1.53 21.06 -11.31
CA TRP A 62 -2.56 22.10 -11.49
C TRP A 62 -2.38 23.33 -10.59
N THR A 63 -1.39 23.32 -9.70
CA THR A 63 -1.05 24.43 -8.78
C THR A 63 0.33 24.96 -9.08
#